data_AF-A0A438M7G6-F1
#
_entry.id   AF-A0A438M7G6-F1
#
_cell.length_a   1.000
_cell.length_b   1.000
_cell.length_c   1.000
_cell.angle_alpha   90.00
_cell.angle_beta   90.00
_cell.angle_gamma   90.00
#
_symmetry.space_group_name_H-M   'P 1'
#
loop_
_entity.id
_entity.type
_entity.pdbx_description
1 polymer ?
#
loop_
_entity_poly.entity_id
_entity_poly.type
_entity_poly.pdbx_seq_one_letter_code
_entity_poly.pdbx_strand_id
1 'polypeptide(L)'
;MLWAAALVTALAPDLYDWASSLLTADDGSRFYAYMSSGWCLGHEIDSMIPEYLIGQVPLFWYGGAPLIVLALAGWHASVRTGRDRLGRIVARVAAVVLLLQRLPGVVLLLLDGALDPACVAAWGPSELVSWRLVWDLYFLVPAVLILLAVRAPRGAFVRRGRFARTMATVLTVTAVLLVAVQAAPPGKVSTERELDCAGFGDGTVKGLSEAEKKFLCDVRGYNDFYGLGGIEGWEDAPDRVVLSQGHHLCGLATRHGGDVNVPAVQDAPHAQLRGALGSLCPAVARWQEQEGKRKQEEEAAYFLEKQKACARHPLHRPKIKPVRQKHATMFTESWTIPGFEDEYVGDDPDLVEDLVGSERGALAIWAADEIGHACVTVESYRRRPPLETKGWDEVVEVGYDSPRGTLALSDSQGTSVTGLTAAGPGSYRVRVHLRGRKLVYQVPYAPDGAVELLIMVFPGKEKKPAVYR
;
A
#
# COMPACT_ATOMS: atom_id res chain seq x y z
N MET A 1 8.05 -44.61 -17.70
CA MET A 1 7.54 -43.53 -18.57
C MET A 1 6.59 -42.60 -17.83
N LEU A 2 5.44 -43.05 -17.32
CA LEU A 2 4.48 -42.15 -16.61
C LEU A 2 5.07 -41.43 -15.38
N TRP A 3 5.89 -42.10 -14.58
CA TRP A 3 6.59 -41.46 -13.45
C TRP A 3 7.59 -40.38 -13.87
N ALA A 4 8.31 -40.60 -14.96
CA ALA A 4 9.22 -39.59 -15.52
C ALA A 4 8.43 -38.41 -16.07
N ALA A 5 7.29 -38.66 -16.73
CA ALA A 5 6.40 -37.60 -17.17
C ALA A 5 5.87 -36.79 -15.98
N ALA A 6 5.40 -37.44 -14.91
CA ALA A 6 4.93 -36.76 -13.69
C ALA A 6 6.01 -35.85 -13.09
N LEU A 7 7.25 -36.33 -13.02
CA LEU A 7 8.39 -35.56 -12.50
C LEU A 7 8.70 -34.36 -13.41
N VAL A 8 8.80 -34.57 -14.72
CA VAL A 8 9.06 -33.48 -15.68
C VAL A 8 7.95 -32.44 -15.63
N THR A 9 6.67 -32.84 -15.56
CA THR A 9 5.56 -31.89 -15.44
C THR A 9 5.55 -31.14 -14.13
N ALA A 10 6.04 -31.73 -13.03
CA ALA A 10 6.15 -31.03 -11.76
C ALA A 10 7.25 -29.97 -11.77
N LEU A 11 8.38 -30.25 -12.45
CA LEU A 11 9.54 -29.34 -12.55
C LEU A 11 9.39 -28.23 -13.59
N ALA A 12 8.55 -28.43 -14.61
CA ALA A 12 8.44 -27.53 -15.75
C ALA A 12 8.08 -26.06 -15.40
N PRO A 13 7.19 -25.76 -14.45
CA PRO A 13 6.87 -24.38 -14.06
C PRO A 13 8.10 -23.64 -13.51
N ASP A 14 8.78 -24.23 -12.53
CA ASP A 14 9.96 -23.62 -11.92
C ASP A 14 11.12 -23.47 -12.92
N LEU A 15 11.28 -24.43 -13.83
CA LEU A 15 12.26 -24.33 -14.92
C LEU A 15 11.89 -23.24 -15.93
N TYR A 16 10.59 -23.05 -16.20
CA TYR A 16 10.10 -21.96 -17.05
C TYR A 16 10.37 -20.61 -16.39
N ASP A 17 10.01 -20.44 -15.12
CA ASP A 17 10.21 -19.20 -14.37
C ASP A 17 11.70 -18.84 -14.28
N TRP A 18 12.54 -19.81 -13.97
CA TRP A 18 14.00 -19.66 -13.95
C TRP A 18 14.59 -19.31 -15.31
N ALA A 19 14.11 -19.95 -16.37
CA ALA A 19 14.56 -19.65 -17.73
C ALA A 19 14.07 -18.27 -18.20
N SER A 20 12.84 -17.88 -17.84
CA SER A 20 12.29 -16.57 -18.18
C SER A 20 13.05 -15.47 -17.47
N SER A 21 13.31 -15.59 -16.15
CA SER A 21 14.03 -14.55 -15.40
C SER A 21 15.44 -14.34 -15.93
N LEU A 22 16.13 -15.43 -16.31
CA LEU A 22 17.45 -15.35 -16.96
C LEU A 22 17.41 -14.64 -18.32
N LEU A 23 16.32 -14.79 -19.08
CA LEU A 23 16.21 -14.26 -20.43
C LEU A 23 15.66 -12.83 -20.50
N THR A 24 14.79 -12.45 -19.56
CA THR A 24 14.11 -11.15 -19.58
C THR A 24 14.76 -10.10 -18.67
N ALA A 25 15.68 -10.48 -17.78
CA ALA A 25 16.25 -9.60 -16.75
C ALA A 25 15.19 -8.89 -15.87
N ASP A 26 13.96 -9.40 -15.89
CA ASP A 26 12.83 -8.94 -15.10
C ASP A 26 12.63 -10.00 -14.02
N ASP A 27 12.80 -9.64 -12.76
CA ASP A 27 12.81 -10.57 -11.61
C ASP A 27 11.41 -11.14 -11.27
N GLY A 28 10.45 -11.02 -12.19
CA GLY A 28 9.14 -11.67 -12.11
C GLY A 28 8.28 -11.21 -10.93
N SER A 29 8.73 -10.24 -10.14
CA SER A 29 8.02 -9.73 -8.97
C SER A 29 6.94 -8.73 -9.39
N ARG A 30 5.98 -9.18 -10.19
CA ARG A 30 4.69 -8.49 -10.27
C ARG A 30 3.91 -8.86 -9.02
N PHE A 31 4.10 -8.06 -7.97
CA PHE A 31 3.32 -8.17 -6.77
C PHE A 31 1.95 -7.57 -7.07
N TYR A 32 0.94 -8.42 -7.23
CA TYR A 32 -0.44 -7.97 -7.37
C TYR A 32 -1.06 -7.91 -5.97
N ALA A 33 -1.15 -6.72 -5.38
CA ALA A 33 -1.89 -6.53 -4.13
C ALA A 33 -3.32 -6.10 -4.50
N TYR A 34 -4.22 -7.08 -4.71
CA TYR A 34 -5.62 -6.74 -4.98
C TYR A 34 -6.41 -6.62 -3.68
N MET A 35 -6.92 -5.41 -3.41
CA MET A 35 -7.93 -5.19 -2.38
C MET A 35 -9.32 -5.21 -3.05
N SER A 36 -10.01 -6.35 -2.99
CA SER A 36 -11.43 -6.40 -3.34
C SER A 36 -12.28 -6.01 -2.13
N SER A 37 -13.31 -5.19 -2.34
CA SER A 37 -14.34 -4.95 -1.33
C SER A 37 -15.52 -5.89 -1.60
N GLY A 38 -15.76 -6.83 -0.70
CA GLY A 38 -16.80 -7.85 -0.84
C GLY A 38 -16.45 -9.12 -0.06
N TRP A 39 -17.47 -9.79 0.48
CA TRP A 39 -17.30 -11.06 1.18
C TRP A 39 -17.64 -12.21 0.23
N CYS A 40 -16.63 -12.88 -0.31
CA CYS A 40 -16.78 -14.06 -1.16
C CYS A 40 -16.23 -15.28 -0.41
N LEU A 41 -17.11 -16.24 -0.10
CA LEU A 41 -16.80 -17.35 0.81
C LEU A 41 -15.57 -18.15 0.35
N GLY A 42 -15.46 -18.44 -0.94
CA GLY A 42 -14.35 -19.18 -1.51
C GLY A 42 -13.03 -18.43 -1.35
N HIS A 43 -13.01 -17.16 -1.75
CA HIS A 43 -11.86 -16.27 -1.64
C HIS A 43 -11.40 -16.08 -0.18
N GLU A 44 -12.34 -15.91 0.76
CA GLU A 44 -12.03 -15.79 2.19
C GLU A 44 -11.43 -17.08 2.77
N ILE A 45 -11.91 -18.24 2.34
CA ILE A 45 -11.31 -19.52 2.77
C ILE A 45 -9.92 -19.67 2.15
N ASP A 46 -9.74 -19.32 0.88
CA ASP A 46 -8.46 -19.40 0.17
C ASP A 46 -7.40 -18.49 0.81
N SER A 47 -7.76 -17.25 1.14
CA SER A 47 -6.87 -16.29 1.80
C SER A 47 -6.46 -16.73 3.21
N MET A 48 -7.30 -17.52 3.88
CA MET A 48 -6.99 -18.14 5.17
C MET A 48 -6.12 -19.39 5.04
N ILE A 49 -5.99 -20.00 3.85
CA ILE A 49 -5.08 -21.12 3.62
C ILE A 49 -3.69 -20.53 3.38
N PRO A 50 -2.75 -20.67 4.33
CA PRO A 50 -1.42 -20.12 4.17
C PRO A 50 -0.65 -20.98 3.15
N GLU A 51 -0.77 -20.64 1.86
CA GLU A 51 -0.01 -21.28 0.78
C GLU A 51 1.49 -21.28 1.10
N TYR A 52 1.97 -20.24 1.79
CA TYR A 52 3.35 -20.13 2.26
C TYR A 52 3.75 -21.25 3.22
N LEU A 53 2.89 -21.67 4.15
CA LEU A 53 3.24 -22.72 5.12
C LEU A 53 3.37 -24.10 4.45
N ILE A 54 2.59 -24.35 3.40
CA ILE A 54 2.68 -25.60 2.63
C ILE A 54 3.90 -25.56 1.69
N GLY A 55 4.13 -24.42 1.01
CA GLY A 55 5.29 -24.24 0.12
C GLY A 55 6.65 -24.37 0.82
N GLN A 56 6.72 -24.09 2.13
CA GLN A 56 7.92 -24.24 2.96
C GLN A 56 8.34 -25.70 3.18
N VAL A 57 7.44 -26.67 3.04
CA VAL A 57 7.79 -28.08 3.25
C VAL A 57 8.57 -28.60 2.04
N PRO A 58 9.80 -29.12 2.20
CA PRO A 58 10.64 -29.55 1.07
C PRO A 58 10.02 -30.62 0.17
N LEU A 59 9.02 -31.37 0.66
CA LEU A 59 8.27 -32.33 -0.14
C LEU A 59 7.46 -31.70 -1.27
N PHE A 60 7.08 -30.44 -1.13
CA PHE A 60 6.22 -29.70 -2.06
C PHE A 60 6.97 -28.74 -2.98
N TRP A 61 8.30 -28.65 -2.84
CA TRP A 61 9.13 -27.86 -3.73
C TRP A 61 9.03 -28.36 -5.17
N TYR A 62 9.18 -27.44 -6.12
CA TYR A 62 9.13 -27.70 -7.55
C TYR A 62 7.89 -28.50 -7.98
N GLY A 63 6.71 -28.00 -7.64
CA GLY A 63 5.43 -28.68 -7.92
C GLY A 63 5.26 -30.04 -7.23
N GLY A 64 6.04 -30.34 -6.18
CA GLY A 64 6.02 -31.62 -5.47
C GLY A 64 6.97 -32.69 -6.03
N ALA A 65 7.96 -32.31 -6.85
CA ALA A 65 8.93 -33.24 -7.41
C ALA A 65 9.60 -34.17 -6.37
N PRO A 66 10.01 -33.70 -5.17
CA PRO A 66 10.61 -34.57 -4.16
C PRO A 66 9.64 -35.65 -3.66
N LEU A 67 8.37 -35.30 -3.42
CA LEU A 67 7.32 -36.26 -3.06
C LEU A 67 7.12 -37.31 -4.17
N ILE A 68 7.16 -36.90 -5.45
CA ILE A 68 7.04 -37.81 -6.59
C ILE A 68 8.21 -38.80 -6.65
N VAL A 69 9.45 -38.34 -6.43
CA VAL A 69 10.65 -39.19 -6.42
C VAL A 69 10.59 -40.21 -5.28
N LEU A 70 10.19 -39.80 -4.07
CA LEU A 70 10.03 -40.70 -2.92
C LEU A 70 8.92 -41.72 -3.16
N ALA A 71 7.79 -41.30 -3.75
CA ALA A 71 6.70 -42.18 -4.09
C ALA A 71 7.10 -43.22 -5.14
N LEU A 72 7.88 -42.82 -6.15
CA LEU A 72 8.45 -43.71 -7.17
C LEU A 72 9.40 -44.73 -6.53
N ALA A 73 10.32 -44.28 -5.67
CA ALA A 73 11.29 -45.14 -4.98
C ALA A 73 10.57 -46.16 -4.08
N GLY A 74 9.60 -45.71 -3.28
CA GLY A 74 8.80 -46.57 -2.42
C GLY A 74 7.94 -47.56 -3.19
N TRP A 75 7.33 -47.14 -4.30
CA TRP A 75 6.60 -48.03 -5.20
C TRP A 75 7.52 -49.10 -5.80
N HIS A 76 8.67 -48.71 -6.34
CA HIS A 76 9.62 -49.62 -6.97
C HIS A 76 10.25 -50.61 -5.98
N ALA A 77 10.64 -50.17 -4.78
CA ALA A 77 11.14 -51.05 -3.72
C ALA A 77 10.07 -52.06 -3.26
N SER A 78 8.81 -51.62 -3.17
CA SER A 78 7.69 -52.51 -2.82
C SER A 78 7.45 -53.57 -3.89
N VAL A 79 7.55 -53.23 -5.18
CA VAL A 79 7.44 -54.21 -6.28
C VAL A 79 8.58 -55.22 -6.24
N ARG A 80 9.82 -54.76 -6.01
CA ARG A 80 10.98 -55.68 -5.90
C ARG A 80 10.90 -56.64 -4.72
N THR A 81 10.21 -56.27 -3.65
CA THR A 81 10.01 -57.11 -2.47
C THR A 81 8.74 -57.97 -2.53
N GLY A 82 8.05 -58.00 -3.69
CA GLY A 82 6.80 -58.77 -3.87
C GLY A 82 5.59 -58.17 -3.13
N ARG A 83 5.68 -56.90 -2.69
CA ARG A 83 4.64 -56.19 -1.92
C ARG A 83 3.89 -55.18 -2.80
N ASP A 84 3.34 -55.61 -3.93
CA ASP A 84 2.67 -54.73 -4.91
C ASP A 84 1.52 -53.90 -4.33
N ARG A 85 0.81 -54.43 -3.32
CA ARG A 85 -0.26 -53.69 -2.62
C ARG A 85 0.31 -52.47 -1.91
N LEU A 86 1.44 -52.62 -1.21
CA LEU A 86 2.09 -51.54 -0.47
C LEU A 86 2.56 -50.45 -1.43
N GLY A 87 3.22 -50.83 -2.52
CA GLY A 87 3.70 -49.85 -3.52
C GLY A 87 2.56 -49.01 -4.10
N ARG A 88 1.42 -49.63 -4.39
CA ARG A 88 0.22 -48.91 -4.88
C ARG A 88 -0.36 -47.96 -3.84
N ILE A 89 -0.35 -48.35 -2.55
CA ILE A 89 -0.80 -47.47 -1.46
C ILE A 89 0.11 -46.24 -1.40
N VAL A 90 1.43 -46.43 -1.37
CA VAL A 90 2.41 -45.32 -1.31
C VAL A 90 2.19 -44.31 -2.44
N ALA A 91 2.08 -44.78 -3.67
CA ALA A 91 1.86 -43.90 -4.82
C ALA A 91 0.50 -43.18 -4.79
N ARG A 92 -0.56 -43.85 -4.34
CA ARG A 92 -1.90 -43.24 -4.20
C ARG A 92 -1.91 -42.18 -3.11
N VAL A 93 -1.25 -42.43 -1.98
CA VAL A 93 -1.12 -41.45 -0.90
C VAL A 93 -0.40 -40.20 -1.42
N ALA A 94 0.72 -40.36 -2.13
CA ALA A 94 1.42 -39.23 -2.73
C ALA A 94 0.53 -38.44 -3.71
N ALA A 95 -0.20 -39.12 -4.59
CA ALA A 95 -1.13 -38.46 -5.50
C ALA A 95 -2.27 -37.73 -4.77
N VAL A 96 -2.85 -38.33 -3.71
CA VAL A 96 -3.90 -37.69 -2.90
C VAL A 96 -3.36 -36.44 -2.22
N VAL A 97 -2.14 -36.47 -1.69
CA VAL A 97 -1.51 -35.31 -1.06
C VAL A 97 -1.31 -34.17 -2.07
N LEU A 98 -0.81 -34.47 -3.29
CA LEU A 98 -0.68 -33.47 -4.35
C LEU A 98 -2.04 -32.90 -4.79
N LEU A 99 -3.09 -33.72 -4.85
CA LEU A 99 -4.44 -33.24 -5.16
C LEU A 99 -4.97 -32.34 -4.04
N LEU A 100 -4.84 -32.73 -2.78
CA LEU A 100 -5.31 -31.94 -1.64
C LEU A 100 -4.61 -30.58 -1.54
N GLN A 101 -3.39 -30.47 -2.04
CA GLN A 101 -2.66 -29.21 -2.08
C GLN A 101 -3.21 -28.22 -3.13
N ARG A 102 -3.69 -28.71 -4.29
CA ARG A 102 -4.01 -27.86 -5.46
C ARG A 102 -5.50 -27.77 -5.79
N LEU A 103 -6.28 -28.78 -5.40
CA LEU A 103 -7.72 -28.81 -5.65
C LEU A 103 -8.51 -27.72 -4.90
N PRO A 104 -8.15 -27.31 -3.66
CA PRO A 104 -8.90 -26.29 -2.93
C PRO A 104 -9.05 -24.97 -3.71
N GLY A 105 -7.97 -24.42 -4.28
CA GLY A 105 -8.02 -23.17 -5.04
C GLY A 105 -9.02 -23.23 -6.21
N VAL A 106 -8.97 -24.31 -7.01
CA VAL A 106 -9.92 -24.52 -8.11
C VAL A 106 -11.36 -24.66 -7.62
N VAL A 107 -11.58 -25.42 -6.54
CA VAL A 107 -12.93 -25.65 -6.00
C VAL A 107 -13.52 -24.38 -5.41
N LEU A 108 -12.73 -23.61 -4.67
CA LEU A 108 -13.16 -22.36 -4.04
C LEU A 108 -13.46 -21.28 -5.09
N LEU A 109 -12.62 -21.15 -6.13
CA LEU A 109 -12.89 -20.25 -7.26
C LEU A 109 -14.18 -20.63 -8.00
N LEU A 110 -14.37 -21.92 -8.29
CA LEU A 110 -15.59 -22.39 -8.97
C LEU A 110 -16.84 -22.25 -8.08
N LEU A 111 -16.69 -22.43 -6.76
CA LEU A 111 -17.77 -22.22 -5.80
C LEU A 111 -18.23 -20.77 -5.81
N ASP A 112 -17.30 -19.82 -5.73
CA ASP A 112 -17.61 -18.40 -5.77
C ASP A 112 -18.28 -18.01 -7.09
N GLY A 113 -17.75 -18.44 -8.22
CA GLY A 113 -18.38 -18.16 -9.53
C GLY A 113 -19.75 -18.81 -9.71
N ALA A 114 -20.04 -19.91 -9.00
CA ALA A 114 -21.35 -20.56 -9.02
C ALA A 114 -22.36 -19.90 -8.06
N LEU A 115 -21.89 -19.34 -6.94
CA LEU A 115 -22.74 -18.63 -5.98
C LEU A 115 -23.08 -17.23 -6.47
N ASP A 116 -22.09 -16.48 -6.96
CA ASP A 116 -22.25 -15.15 -7.52
C ASP A 116 -21.16 -14.86 -8.57
N PRO A 117 -21.50 -14.63 -9.85
CA PRO A 117 -20.53 -14.22 -10.86
C PRO A 117 -19.71 -12.98 -10.49
N ALA A 118 -20.25 -12.08 -9.66
CA ALA A 118 -19.50 -10.93 -9.16
C ALA A 118 -18.35 -11.34 -8.23
N CYS A 119 -18.46 -12.47 -7.53
CA CYS A 119 -17.40 -12.97 -6.67
C CYS A 119 -16.17 -13.45 -7.43
N VAL A 120 -16.26 -13.71 -8.74
CA VAL A 120 -15.08 -14.01 -9.56
C VAL A 120 -14.11 -12.81 -9.59
N ALA A 121 -14.63 -11.57 -9.49
CA ALA A 121 -13.79 -10.38 -9.46
C ALA A 121 -12.94 -10.27 -8.17
N ALA A 122 -13.35 -10.91 -7.07
CA ALA A 122 -12.56 -10.95 -5.84
C ALA A 122 -11.25 -11.72 -6.02
N TRP A 123 -11.21 -12.69 -6.94
CA TRP A 123 -10.03 -13.48 -7.30
C TRP A 123 -9.05 -12.75 -8.24
N GLY A 124 -9.34 -11.48 -8.55
CA GLY A 124 -8.52 -10.62 -9.41
C GLY A 124 -9.12 -10.40 -10.80
N PRO A 125 -8.41 -9.66 -11.67
CA PRO A 125 -8.81 -9.46 -13.05
C PRO A 125 -8.88 -10.79 -13.82
N SER A 126 -9.67 -10.83 -14.90
CA SER A 126 -9.97 -12.06 -15.65
C SER A 126 -8.72 -12.79 -16.16
N GLU A 127 -7.67 -12.04 -16.46
CA GLU A 127 -6.35 -12.47 -16.89
C GLU A 127 -5.65 -13.24 -15.76
N LEU A 128 -5.71 -12.72 -14.53
CA LEU A 128 -5.17 -13.38 -13.33
C LEU A 128 -5.99 -14.62 -12.96
N VAL A 129 -7.31 -14.54 -13.02
CA VAL A 129 -8.19 -15.69 -12.72
C VAL A 129 -7.95 -16.82 -13.73
N SER A 130 -7.88 -16.50 -15.02
CA SER A 130 -7.61 -17.50 -16.05
C SER A 130 -6.20 -18.07 -15.94
N TRP A 131 -5.21 -17.24 -15.67
CA TRP A 131 -3.83 -17.67 -15.38
C TRP A 131 -3.77 -18.63 -14.19
N ARG A 132 -4.36 -18.25 -13.05
CA ARG A 132 -4.41 -19.07 -11.83
C ARG A 132 -5.09 -20.41 -12.10
N LEU A 133 -6.26 -20.40 -12.74
CA LEU A 133 -7.00 -21.61 -13.09
C LEU A 133 -6.19 -22.53 -14.02
N VAL A 134 -5.49 -21.98 -15.01
CA VAL A 134 -4.62 -22.77 -15.89
C VAL A 134 -3.50 -23.45 -15.11
N TRP A 135 -2.82 -22.71 -14.22
CA TRP A 135 -1.73 -23.26 -13.42
C TRP A 135 -2.22 -24.28 -12.40
N ASP A 136 -3.30 -24.01 -11.68
CA ASP A 136 -3.83 -24.96 -10.72
C ASP A 136 -4.26 -26.26 -11.40
N LEU A 137 -4.93 -26.18 -12.56
CA LEU A 137 -5.26 -27.35 -13.36
C LEU A 137 -4.02 -28.08 -13.88
N TYR A 138 -2.97 -27.34 -14.27
CA TYR A 138 -1.69 -27.90 -14.68
C TYR A 138 -1.04 -28.70 -13.54
N PHE A 139 -1.03 -28.16 -12.31
CA PHE A 139 -0.46 -28.84 -11.15
C PHE A 139 -1.22 -30.10 -10.71
N LEU A 140 -2.43 -30.35 -11.24
CA LEU A 140 -3.12 -31.63 -11.04
C LEU A 140 -2.57 -32.76 -11.96
N VAL A 141 -1.88 -32.41 -13.05
CA VAL A 141 -1.37 -33.39 -14.04
C VAL A 141 -0.41 -34.42 -13.42
N PRO A 142 0.60 -34.06 -12.60
CA PRO A 142 1.49 -35.03 -11.96
C PRO A 142 0.73 -36.08 -11.13
N ALA A 143 -0.25 -35.65 -10.32
CA ALA A 143 -1.04 -36.57 -9.50
C ALA A 143 -1.84 -37.57 -10.34
N VAL A 144 -2.46 -37.09 -11.44
CA VAL A 144 -3.17 -37.96 -12.40
C VAL A 144 -2.22 -38.96 -13.04
N LEU A 145 -1.01 -38.54 -13.44
CA LEU A 145 0.00 -39.42 -14.03
C LEU A 145 0.46 -40.51 -13.05
N ILE A 146 0.63 -40.18 -11.77
CA ILE A 146 0.96 -41.16 -10.72
C ILE A 146 -0.17 -42.19 -10.56
N LEU A 147 -1.43 -41.74 -10.48
CA LEU A 147 -2.59 -42.63 -10.36
C LEU A 147 -2.73 -43.57 -11.56
N LEU A 148 -2.44 -43.07 -12.77
CA LEU A 148 -2.40 -43.88 -13.99
C LEU A 148 -1.24 -44.89 -13.96
N ALA A 149 -0.06 -44.49 -13.45
CA ALA A 149 1.12 -45.35 -13.37
C ALA A 149 0.90 -46.57 -12.45
N VAL A 150 0.12 -46.42 -11.38
CA VAL A 150 -0.10 -47.48 -10.38
C VAL A 150 -1.43 -48.21 -10.51
N ARG A 151 -2.18 -47.94 -11.59
CA ARG A 151 -3.43 -48.63 -11.87
C ARG A 151 -3.12 -50.10 -12.18
N ALA A 152 -3.66 -51.00 -11.35
CA ALA A 152 -3.48 -52.43 -11.55
C ALA A 152 -4.01 -52.82 -12.94
N PRO A 153 -3.25 -53.55 -13.77
CA PRO A 153 -3.81 -54.17 -14.97
C PRO A 153 -4.84 -55.19 -14.50
N ARG A 154 -6.12 -54.79 -14.46
CA ARG A 154 -7.23 -55.71 -14.24
C ARG A 154 -7.34 -56.60 -15.47
N GLY A 155 -6.64 -57.73 -15.49
CA GLY A 155 -6.92 -58.94 -16.27
C GLY A 155 -7.39 -58.79 -17.73
N ALA A 156 -7.09 -57.69 -18.41
CA ALA A 156 -7.61 -57.39 -19.73
C ALA A 156 -6.48 -57.53 -20.74
N PHE A 157 -6.54 -58.65 -21.46
CA PHE A 157 -5.90 -58.89 -22.74
C PHE A 157 -5.62 -57.58 -23.52
N VAL A 158 -4.34 -57.34 -23.78
CA VAL A 158 -3.76 -56.68 -24.96
C VAL A 158 -4.75 -55.86 -25.81
N ARG A 159 -4.99 -54.59 -25.45
CA ARG A 159 -5.38 -53.58 -26.45
C ARG A 159 -4.73 -52.24 -26.11
N ARG A 160 -3.55 -52.03 -26.69
CA ARG A 160 -2.70 -50.81 -26.64
C ARG A 160 -3.38 -49.49 -27.06
N GLY A 161 -4.67 -49.48 -27.41
CA GLY A 161 -5.32 -48.33 -28.06
C GLY A 161 -5.99 -47.30 -27.15
N ARG A 162 -6.34 -47.61 -25.89
CA ARG A 162 -7.13 -46.68 -25.05
C ARG A 162 -6.27 -45.64 -24.31
N PHE A 163 -5.10 -46.03 -23.83
CA PHE A 163 -4.21 -45.11 -23.09
C PHE A 163 -3.68 -43.97 -23.97
N ALA A 164 -3.35 -44.26 -25.23
CA ALA A 164 -2.92 -43.24 -26.19
C ALA A 164 -4.03 -42.22 -26.49
N ARG A 165 -5.31 -42.66 -26.52
CA ARG A 165 -6.44 -41.75 -26.72
C ARG A 165 -6.67 -40.84 -25.52
N THR A 166 -6.60 -41.35 -24.29
CA THR A 166 -6.81 -40.52 -23.10
C THR A 166 -5.71 -39.47 -22.95
N MET A 167 -4.45 -39.86 -23.21
CA MET A 167 -3.32 -38.93 -23.16
C MET A 167 -3.40 -37.88 -24.28
N ALA A 168 -3.81 -38.28 -25.49
CA ALA A 168 -4.06 -37.34 -26.58
C ALA A 168 -5.16 -36.35 -26.19
N THR A 169 -6.28 -36.82 -25.62
CA THR A 169 -7.41 -35.93 -25.26
C THR A 169 -7.00 -34.90 -24.21
N VAL A 170 -6.23 -35.29 -23.20
CA VAL A 170 -5.71 -34.35 -22.17
C VAL A 170 -4.78 -33.34 -22.82
N LEU A 171 -3.82 -33.78 -23.64
CA LEU A 171 -2.92 -32.87 -24.36
C LEU A 171 -3.67 -31.92 -25.31
N THR A 172 -4.73 -32.38 -25.99
CA THR A 172 -5.53 -31.51 -26.87
C THR A 172 -6.31 -30.48 -26.06
N VAL A 173 -6.92 -30.86 -24.93
CA VAL A 173 -7.67 -29.91 -24.08
C VAL A 173 -6.71 -28.88 -23.46
N THR A 174 -5.55 -29.30 -22.95
CA THR A 174 -4.53 -28.38 -22.44
C THR A 174 -4.00 -27.45 -23.53
N ALA A 175 -3.74 -27.96 -24.75
CA ALA A 175 -3.30 -27.15 -25.87
C ALA A 175 -4.38 -26.15 -26.33
N VAL A 176 -5.66 -26.53 -26.34
CA VAL A 176 -6.77 -25.63 -26.71
C VAL A 176 -6.94 -24.52 -25.68
N LEU A 177 -6.80 -24.82 -24.38
CA LEU A 177 -6.85 -23.82 -23.32
C LEU A 177 -5.67 -22.84 -23.40
N LEU A 178 -4.46 -23.34 -23.67
CA LEU A 178 -3.26 -22.50 -23.86
C LEU A 178 -3.33 -21.62 -25.12
N VAL A 179 -3.93 -22.13 -26.21
CA VAL A 179 -4.10 -21.35 -27.46
C VAL A 179 -5.17 -20.27 -27.31
N ALA A 180 -6.22 -20.50 -26.53
CA ALA A 180 -7.24 -19.49 -26.27
C ALA A 180 -6.70 -18.30 -25.44
N VAL A 181 -5.75 -18.55 -24.53
CA VAL A 181 -5.08 -17.49 -23.75
C VAL A 181 -4.12 -16.65 -24.59
N GLN A 182 -3.51 -17.22 -25.63
CA GLN A 182 -2.62 -16.48 -26.55
C GLN A 182 -3.35 -15.79 -27.71
N ALA A 183 -4.66 -16.00 -27.87
CA ALA A 183 -5.42 -15.47 -29.01
C ALA A 183 -5.94 -14.03 -28.80
N ALA A 184 -5.71 -13.41 -27.64
CA ALA A 184 -5.93 -11.97 -27.49
C ALA A 184 -4.70 -11.25 -28.08
N PRO A 185 -4.82 -10.54 -29.22
CA PRO A 185 -3.69 -9.78 -29.74
C PRO A 185 -3.25 -8.78 -28.67
N PRO A 186 -1.96 -8.73 -28.29
CA PRO A 186 -1.46 -7.78 -27.30
C PRO A 186 -1.79 -6.39 -27.84
N GLY A 187 -2.68 -5.68 -27.15
CA GLY A 187 -2.96 -4.29 -27.52
C GLY A 187 -1.75 -3.43 -27.19
N LYS A 188 -1.59 -2.30 -27.90
CA LYS A 188 -0.49 -1.37 -27.64
C LYS A 188 -0.58 -0.84 -26.21
N VAL A 189 0.56 -0.81 -25.51
CA VAL A 189 0.77 -0.09 -24.25
C VAL A 189 1.68 1.06 -24.59
N SER A 190 1.14 2.28 -24.68
CA SER A 190 1.92 3.46 -25.06
C SER A 190 2.82 3.94 -23.93
N THR A 191 4.08 4.23 -24.24
CA THR A 191 5.05 4.75 -23.27
C THR A 191 4.86 6.24 -23.01
N GLU A 192 5.49 6.75 -21.95
CA GLU A 192 5.51 8.17 -21.58
C GLU A 192 5.87 9.08 -22.76
N ARG A 193 6.95 8.73 -23.46
CA ARG A 193 7.46 9.51 -24.61
C ARG A 193 6.49 9.52 -25.79
N GLU A 194 5.84 8.39 -26.05
CA GLU A 194 4.88 8.29 -27.15
C GLU A 194 3.60 9.09 -26.86
N LEU A 195 3.17 9.10 -25.60
CA LEU A 195 2.00 9.86 -25.13
C LEU A 195 2.27 11.36 -24.98
N ASP A 196 3.54 11.79 -24.99
CA ASP A 196 3.96 13.16 -24.72
C ASP A 196 3.49 13.66 -23.34
N CYS A 197 3.63 12.79 -22.34
CA CYS A 197 3.33 13.18 -20.96
C CYS A 197 4.29 14.31 -20.53
N ALA A 198 3.76 15.29 -19.81
CA ALA A 198 4.46 16.51 -19.38
C ALA A 198 5.15 17.34 -20.51
N GLY A 199 4.88 17.08 -21.80
CA GLY A 199 5.42 17.86 -22.92
C GLY A 199 6.88 17.54 -23.27
N PHE A 200 7.40 16.39 -22.81
CA PHE A 200 8.78 15.94 -23.07
C PHE A 200 8.89 14.83 -24.13
N GLY A 201 7.76 14.40 -24.70
CA GLY A 201 7.70 13.32 -25.67
C GLY A 201 7.64 13.79 -27.12
N ASP A 202 7.41 12.83 -28.01
CA ASP A 202 7.28 13.07 -29.46
C ASP A 202 5.83 12.97 -29.95
N GLY A 203 4.89 12.63 -29.07
CA GLY A 203 3.45 12.61 -29.36
C GLY A 203 3.09 11.65 -30.48
N THR A 204 3.89 10.59 -30.66
CA THR A 204 3.82 9.70 -31.83
C THR A 204 2.58 8.81 -31.87
N VAL A 205 1.81 8.69 -30.78
CA VAL A 205 0.54 7.95 -30.78
C VAL A 205 -0.50 8.70 -31.63
N LYS A 206 -0.83 8.13 -32.78
CA LYS A 206 -1.89 8.62 -33.67
C LYS A 206 -3.25 8.05 -33.24
N GLY A 207 -4.29 8.85 -33.43
CA GLY A 207 -5.68 8.42 -33.23
C GLY A 207 -6.21 8.56 -31.80
N LEU A 208 -5.41 9.08 -30.88
CA LEU A 208 -5.86 9.49 -29.54
C LEU A 208 -6.02 11.00 -29.49
N SER A 209 -7.08 11.46 -28.84
CA SER A 209 -7.24 12.87 -28.47
C SER A 209 -6.30 13.25 -27.33
N GLU A 210 -6.05 14.54 -27.14
CA GLU A 210 -5.21 15.05 -26.04
C GLU A 210 -5.77 14.67 -24.66
N ALA A 211 -7.09 14.63 -24.50
CA ALA A 211 -7.75 14.18 -23.27
C ALA A 211 -7.47 12.69 -22.98
N GLU A 212 -7.48 11.85 -24.02
CA GLU A 212 -7.19 10.42 -23.90
C GLU A 212 -5.72 10.15 -23.61
N LYS A 213 -4.80 10.90 -24.23
CA LYS A 213 -3.37 10.83 -23.91
C LYS A 213 -3.12 11.22 -22.45
N LYS A 214 -3.69 12.35 -22.00
CA LYS A 214 -3.54 12.81 -20.63
C LYS A 214 -4.12 11.81 -19.62
N PHE A 215 -5.28 11.24 -19.91
CA PHE A 215 -5.85 10.17 -19.10
C PHE A 215 -4.93 8.94 -19.01
N LEU A 216 -4.35 8.49 -20.12
CA LEU A 216 -3.37 7.39 -20.10
C LEU A 216 -2.10 7.74 -19.29
N CYS A 217 -1.60 8.98 -19.41
CA CYS A 217 -0.49 9.46 -18.59
C CYS A 217 -0.81 9.43 -17.09
N ASP A 218 -2.01 9.88 -16.70
CA ASP A 218 -2.46 9.87 -15.30
C ASP A 218 -2.63 8.44 -14.77
N VAL A 219 -3.24 7.54 -15.56
CA VAL A 219 -3.43 6.13 -15.18
C VAL A 219 -2.11 5.39 -15.04
N ARG A 220 -1.13 5.67 -15.90
CA ARG A 220 0.21 5.05 -15.86
C ARG A 220 1.18 5.72 -14.89
N GLY A 221 0.79 6.82 -14.24
CA GLY A 221 1.64 7.55 -13.31
C GLY A 221 2.76 8.35 -13.97
N TYR A 222 2.68 8.60 -15.28
CA TYR A 222 3.69 9.39 -15.99
C TYR A 222 3.61 10.90 -15.66
N ASN A 223 2.45 11.39 -15.22
CA ASN A 223 2.29 12.77 -14.77
C ASN A 223 2.51 12.97 -13.26
N ASP A 224 2.91 11.92 -12.55
CA ASP A 224 3.03 11.97 -11.10
C ASP A 224 4.38 12.52 -10.65
N PHE A 225 4.37 13.80 -10.25
CA PHE A 225 5.56 14.49 -9.74
C PHE A 225 6.02 13.94 -8.37
N TYR A 226 5.15 13.24 -7.63
CA TYR A 226 5.44 12.76 -6.28
C TYR A 226 5.84 11.28 -6.23
N GLY A 227 5.87 10.58 -7.37
CA GLY A 227 6.33 9.19 -7.46
C GLY A 227 5.45 8.17 -6.71
N LEU A 228 4.19 8.50 -6.44
CA LEU A 228 3.13 7.60 -6.00
C LEU A 228 2.79 6.53 -7.06
N GLY A 229 3.18 6.75 -8.32
CA GLY A 229 3.11 5.77 -9.40
C GLY A 229 1.78 5.75 -10.15
N GLY A 230 1.64 4.77 -11.04
CA GLY A 230 0.39 4.52 -11.76
C GLY A 230 -0.70 3.92 -10.88
N ILE A 231 -1.91 3.83 -11.43
CA ILE A 231 -3.01 3.12 -10.78
C ILE A 231 -2.69 1.62 -10.83
N GLU A 232 -2.50 1.01 -9.66
CA GLU A 232 -2.10 -0.39 -9.53
C GLU A 232 -2.92 -1.33 -10.42
N GLY A 233 -2.21 -2.13 -11.23
CA GLY A 233 -2.79 -3.13 -12.12
C GLY A 233 -3.19 -2.61 -13.50
N TRP A 234 -2.92 -1.35 -13.83
CA TRP A 234 -3.23 -0.74 -15.13
C TRP A 234 -1.99 -0.31 -15.94
N GLU A 235 -0.79 -0.47 -15.39
CA GLU A 235 0.46 -0.02 -16.00
C GLU A 235 0.67 -0.69 -17.37
N ASP A 236 0.45 -2.00 -17.42
CA ASP A 236 0.61 -2.83 -18.61
C ASP A 236 -0.71 -3.10 -19.36
N ALA A 237 -1.82 -2.53 -18.90
CA ALA A 237 -3.09 -2.70 -19.56
C ALA A 237 -3.04 -2.01 -20.94
N PRO A 238 -3.52 -2.67 -22.01
CA PRO A 238 -3.54 -2.05 -23.34
C PRO A 238 -4.34 -0.75 -23.37
N ASP A 239 -3.87 0.25 -24.11
CA ASP A 239 -4.47 1.58 -24.21
C ASP A 239 -5.98 1.52 -24.46
N ARG A 240 -6.39 0.65 -25.40
CA ARG A 240 -7.80 0.47 -25.76
C ARG A 240 -8.67 0.01 -24.59
N VAL A 241 -8.13 -0.83 -23.70
CA VAL A 241 -8.86 -1.38 -22.56
C VAL A 241 -9.02 -0.28 -21.51
N VAL A 242 -7.91 0.40 -21.17
CA VAL A 242 -7.89 1.55 -20.26
C VAL A 242 -8.88 2.62 -20.71
N LEU A 243 -8.83 3.02 -21.99
CA LEU A 243 -9.71 4.04 -22.56
C LEU A 243 -11.16 3.61 -22.59
N SER A 244 -11.46 2.36 -22.97
CA SER A 244 -12.84 1.86 -22.98
C SER A 244 -13.47 1.92 -21.59
N GLN A 245 -12.70 1.58 -20.55
CA GLN A 245 -13.16 1.62 -19.18
C GLN A 245 -13.29 3.05 -18.66
N GLY A 246 -12.32 3.93 -18.97
CA GLY A 246 -12.39 5.36 -18.66
C GLY A 246 -13.63 6.02 -19.26
N HIS A 247 -13.93 5.75 -20.54
CA HIS A 247 -15.13 6.26 -21.22
C HIS A 247 -16.42 5.72 -20.60
N HIS A 248 -16.45 4.44 -20.23
CA HIS A 248 -17.58 3.84 -19.52
C HIS A 248 -17.87 4.55 -18.19
N LEU A 249 -16.84 4.74 -17.35
CA LEU A 249 -16.95 5.44 -16.08
C LEU A 249 -17.28 6.93 -16.26
N CYS A 250 -16.73 7.61 -17.27
CA CYS A 250 -17.11 8.98 -17.61
C CYS A 250 -18.59 9.07 -17.96
N GLY A 251 -19.13 8.10 -18.71
CA GLY A 251 -20.56 8.01 -19.00
C GLY A 251 -21.42 7.83 -17.75
N LEU A 252 -20.98 7.02 -16.78
CA LEU A 252 -21.62 6.88 -15.47
C LEU A 252 -21.58 8.20 -14.69
N ALA A 253 -20.40 8.78 -14.49
CA ALA A 253 -20.23 10.02 -13.73
C ALA A 253 -21.00 11.20 -14.34
N THR A 254 -21.01 11.31 -15.67
CA THR A 254 -21.75 12.37 -16.38
C THR A 254 -23.26 12.30 -16.11
N ARG A 255 -23.85 11.10 -15.99
CA ARG A 255 -25.27 10.95 -15.60
C ARG A 255 -25.57 11.48 -14.19
N HIS A 256 -24.55 11.58 -13.35
CA HIS A 256 -24.61 12.11 -11.99
C HIS A 256 -23.92 13.47 -11.85
N GLY A 257 -23.90 14.27 -12.93
CA GLY A 257 -23.38 15.64 -12.89
C GLY A 257 -21.86 15.76 -12.78
N GLY A 258 -21.12 14.67 -13.01
CA GLY A 258 -19.66 14.61 -12.85
C GLY A 258 -19.21 14.09 -11.49
N ASP A 259 -20.15 13.78 -10.57
CA ASP A 259 -19.81 13.24 -9.27
C ASP A 259 -19.28 11.79 -9.38
N VAL A 260 -18.03 11.60 -8.98
CA VAL A 260 -17.34 10.29 -8.97
C VAL A 260 -17.46 9.56 -7.63
N ASN A 261 -18.11 10.16 -6.64
CA ASN A 261 -18.34 9.60 -5.33
C ASN A 261 -19.73 9.00 -5.15
N VAL A 262 -20.59 9.08 -6.16
CA VAL A 262 -21.87 8.35 -6.13
C VAL A 262 -21.63 6.83 -6.18
N PRO A 263 -22.46 6.02 -5.50
CA PRO A 263 -22.33 4.55 -5.50
C PRO A 263 -22.25 3.95 -6.91
N ALA A 264 -23.00 4.51 -7.87
CA ALA A 264 -22.98 4.06 -9.27
C ALA A 264 -21.61 4.17 -9.96
N VAL A 265 -20.71 5.03 -9.49
CA VAL A 265 -19.33 5.16 -9.99
C VAL A 265 -18.34 4.46 -9.06
N GLN A 266 -18.54 4.55 -7.74
CA GLN A 266 -17.66 3.93 -6.75
C GLN A 266 -17.69 2.39 -6.77
N ASP A 267 -18.88 1.82 -7.00
CA ASP A 267 -19.08 0.37 -7.01
C ASP A 267 -18.98 -0.23 -8.43
N ALA A 268 -18.72 0.62 -9.43
CA ALA A 268 -18.56 0.17 -10.81
C ALA A 268 -17.30 -0.70 -10.95
N PRO A 269 -17.29 -1.67 -11.87
CA PRO A 269 -16.07 -2.36 -12.23
C PRO A 269 -14.97 -1.36 -12.55
N HIS A 270 -13.77 -1.62 -12.04
CA HIS A 270 -12.61 -0.78 -12.29
C HIS A 270 -12.71 0.67 -11.75
N ALA A 271 -13.49 0.89 -10.69
CA ALA A 271 -13.64 2.19 -10.05
C ALA A 271 -12.32 2.84 -9.60
N GLN A 272 -11.22 2.09 -9.48
CA GLN A 272 -9.89 2.65 -9.23
C GLN A 272 -9.46 3.70 -10.27
N LEU A 273 -9.98 3.64 -11.52
CA LEU A 273 -9.69 4.65 -12.56
C LEU A 273 -10.36 6.00 -12.31
N ARG A 274 -11.29 6.10 -11.33
CA ARG A 274 -12.10 7.31 -11.09
C ARG A 274 -11.28 8.57 -10.80
N GLY A 275 -10.10 8.41 -10.18
CA GLY A 275 -9.20 9.52 -9.85
C GLY A 275 -8.67 10.23 -11.10
N ALA A 276 -8.41 9.49 -12.18
CA ALA A 276 -7.87 10.02 -13.43
C ALA A 276 -8.94 10.59 -14.38
N LEU A 277 -10.24 10.37 -14.10
CA LEU A 277 -11.32 10.75 -15.03
C LEU A 277 -11.42 12.25 -15.29
N GLY A 278 -10.86 13.11 -14.44
CA GLY A 278 -10.84 14.55 -14.67
C GLY A 278 -10.20 14.94 -16.01
N SER A 279 -9.18 14.19 -16.45
CA SER A 279 -8.50 14.44 -17.74
C SER A 279 -9.31 13.98 -18.95
N LEU A 280 -10.13 12.94 -18.79
CA LEU A 280 -10.96 12.37 -19.86
C LEU A 280 -12.34 13.02 -19.96
N CYS A 281 -12.91 13.44 -18.83
CA CYS A 281 -14.32 13.72 -18.66
C CYS A 281 -14.56 15.16 -18.16
N PRO A 282 -14.98 16.10 -19.04
CA PRO A 282 -15.16 17.51 -18.64
C PRO A 282 -16.18 17.74 -17.53
N ALA A 283 -17.18 16.88 -17.40
CA ALA A 283 -18.14 16.95 -16.29
C ALA A 283 -17.48 16.64 -14.95
N VAL A 284 -16.63 15.61 -14.90
CA VAL A 284 -15.86 15.24 -13.70
C VAL A 284 -14.86 16.34 -13.35
N ALA A 285 -14.15 16.90 -14.33
CA ALA A 285 -13.21 18.00 -14.10
C ALA A 285 -13.89 19.20 -13.40
N ARG A 286 -15.06 19.62 -13.89
CA ARG A 286 -15.83 20.72 -13.29
C ARG A 286 -16.31 20.38 -11.88
N TRP A 287 -16.78 19.16 -11.66
CA TRP A 287 -17.21 18.70 -10.34
C TRP A 287 -16.03 18.69 -9.36
N GLN A 288 -14.86 18.15 -9.76
CA GLN A 288 -13.64 18.13 -8.94
C GLN A 288 -13.17 19.55 -8.61
N GLU A 289 -13.23 20.49 -9.55
CA GLU A 289 -12.89 21.89 -9.30
C GLU A 289 -13.84 22.55 -8.28
N GLN A 290 -15.16 22.33 -8.42
CA GLN A 290 -16.16 22.86 -7.50
C GLN A 290 -16.02 22.27 -6.09
N GLU A 291 -15.86 20.95 -6.02
CA GLU A 291 -15.65 20.23 -4.78
C GLU A 291 -14.33 20.62 -4.11
N GLY A 292 -13.27 20.83 -4.90
CA GLY A 292 -12.00 21.37 -4.43
C GLY A 292 -12.15 22.76 -3.82
N LYS A 293 -12.87 23.67 -4.48
CA LYS A 293 -13.19 25.01 -3.94
C LYS A 293 -14.01 24.92 -2.65
N ARG A 294 -15.05 24.08 -2.63
CA ARG A 294 -15.88 23.86 -1.42
C ARG A 294 -15.02 23.37 -0.25
N LYS A 295 -14.18 22.37 -0.46
CA LYS A 295 -13.26 21.85 0.57
C LYS A 295 -12.27 22.91 1.05
N GLN A 296 -11.70 23.71 0.14
CA GLN A 296 -10.81 24.81 0.50
C GLN A 296 -11.52 25.89 1.34
N GLU A 297 -12.77 26.23 1.01
CA GLU A 297 -13.57 27.18 1.77
C GLU A 297 -13.91 26.63 3.17
N GLU A 298 -14.27 25.35 3.28
CA GLU A 298 -14.53 24.66 4.56
C GLU A 298 -13.28 24.59 5.42
N GLU A 299 -12.13 24.24 4.84
CA GLU A 299 -10.84 24.19 5.50
C GLU A 299 -10.40 25.59 5.97
N ALA A 300 -10.54 26.62 5.13
CA ALA A 300 -10.26 27.99 5.51
C ALA A 300 -11.18 28.48 6.66
N ALA A 301 -12.46 28.12 6.63
CA ALA A 301 -13.40 28.42 7.71
C ALA A 301 -13.02 27.71 9.02
N TYR A 302 -12.63 26.43 8.93
CA TYR A 302 -12.12 25.64 10.05
C TYR A 302 -10.89 26.30 10.67
N PHE A 303 -9.87 26.65 9.87
CA PHE A 303 -8.66 27.31 10.36
C PHE A 303 -8.93 28.66 11.03
N LEU A 304 -9.82 29.47 10.43
CA LEU A 304 -10.22 30.76 11.00
C LEU A 304 -10.94 30.59 12.33
N GLU A 305 -11.81 29.58 12.47
CA GLU A 305 -12.47 29.25 13.72
C GLU A 305 -11.46 28.89 14.81
N LYS A 306 -10.49 28.02 14.52
CA LYS A 306 -9.46 27.61 15.49
C LYS A 306 -8.55 28.76 15.89
N GLN A 307 -8.20 29.62 14.94
CA GLN A 307 -7.45 30.84 15.22
C GLN A 307 -8.22 31.80 16.14
N LYS A 308 -9.53 31.98 15.90
CA LYS A 308 -10.40 32.77 16.78
C LYS A 308 -10.51 32.17 18.17
N ALA A 309 -10.55 30.84 18.29
CA ALA A 309 -10.57 30.17 19.59
C ALA A 309 -9.29 30.49 20.38
N CYS A 310 -8.11 30.30 19.78
CA CYS A 310 -6.84 30.66 20.41
C CYS A 310 -6.73 32.15 20.77
N ALA A 311 -7.23 33.05 19.92
CA ALA A 311 -7.22 34.48 20.19
C ALA A 311 -8.08 34.89 21.41
N ARG A 312 -9.04 34.05 21.84
CA ARG A 312 -9.85 34.26 23.05
C ARG A 312 -9.14 33.80 24.32
N HIS A 313 -8.08 32.99 24.22
CA HIS A 313 -7.36 32.56 25.41
C HIS A 313 -6.71 33.76 26.12
N PRO A 314 -6.71 33.79 27.46
CA PRO A 314 -6.03 34.81 28.21
C PRO A 314 -4.54 34.83 27.84
N LEU A 315 -4.04 36.00 27.42
CA LEU A 315 -2.62 36.16 27.15
C LEU A 315 -1.83 35.95 28.45
N HIS A 316 -0.72 35.21 28.35
CA HIS A 316 0.23 35.09 29.45
C HIS A 316 0.69 36.48 29.91
N ARG A 317 0.85 36.66 31.22
CA ARG A 317 1.32 37.91 31.85
C ARG A 317 2.70 37.67 32.44
N PRO A 318 3.78 37.92 31.68
CA PRO A 318 5.14 37.63 32.12
C PRO A 318 5.51 38.33 33.43
N LYS A 319 6.17 37.61 34.33
CA LYS A 319 6.75 38.21 35.56
C LYS A 319 7.87 39.21 35.28
N ILE A 320 8.52 39.09 34.12
CA ILE A 320 9.50 40.06 33.62
C ILE A 320 9.19 40.36 32.15
N LYS A 321 9.51 41.56 31.68
CA LYS A 321 9.23 41.94 30.28
C LYS A 321 10.06 41.09 29.29
N PRO A 322 9.43 40.32 28.38
CA PRO A 322 10.15 39.65 27.31
C PRO A 322 10.67 40.66 26.28
N VAL A 323 11.73 40.31 25.57
CA VAL A 323 12.24 41.08 24.44
C VAL A 323 11.30 40.93 23.24
N ARG A 324 10.74 39.73 23.07
CA ARG A 324 9.75 39.41 22.03
C ARG A 324 8.70 38.51 22.64
N GLN A 325 7.44 38.77 22.34
CA GLN A 325 6.31 37.91 22.66
C GLN A 325 5.49 37.76 21.38
N LYS A 326 5.21 36.53 20.99
CA LYS A 326 4.38 36.20 19.82
C LYS A 326 3.33 35.18 20.23
N HIS A 327 2.16 35.30 19.64
CA HIS A 327 1.07 34.35 19.79
C HIS A 327 0.74 33.78 18.41
N ALA A 328 0.56 32.47 18.35
CA ALA A 328 0.22 31.77 17.13
C ALA A 328 -0.72 30.60 17.45
N THR A 329 -1.56 30.26 16.48
CA THR A 329 -2.21 28.95 16.43
C THR A 329 -1.32 28.09 15.55
N MET A 330 -0.84 26.98 16.09
CA MET A 330 0.01 26.05 15.34
C MET A 330 -0.76 24.76 15.09
N PHE A 331 -0.88 24.38 13.82
CA PHE A 331 -1.51 23.14 13.37
C PHE A 331 -0.46 22.04 13.28
N THR A 332 -0.61 21.02 14.11
CA THR A 332 0.40 19.99 14.26
C THR A 332 0.01 18.75 13.47
N GLU A 333 0.76 18.44 12.43
CA GLU A 333 0.78 17.13 11.80
C GLU A 333 1.76 16.24 12.57
N SER A 334 1.31 15.07 13.02
CA SER A 334 2.10 14.19 13.90
C SER A 334 2.53 14.85 15.22
N TRP A 335 1.83 15.90 15.65
CA TRP A 335 1.90 16.52 16.98
C TRP A 335 3.18 17.18 17.44
N THR A 336 4.19 17.17 16.60
CA THR A 336 5.40 17.92 16.85
C THR A 336 5.25 19.32 16.27
N ILE A 337 5.68 20.31 17.05
CA ILE A 337 5.97 21.65 16.56
C ILE A 337 7.48 21.67 16.34
N PRO A 338 7.93 21.45 15.10
CA PRO A 338 9.33 21.52 14.79
C PRO A 338 9.86 22.94 14.94
N GLY A 339 11.09 23.02 15.43
CA GLY A 339 11.90 24.21 15.47
C GLY A 339 13.22 23.97 14.80
N PHE A 340 13.50 24.69 13.73
CA PHE A 340 14.76 24.53 12.99
C PHE A 340 15.45 25.87 12.76
N GLU A 341 16.75 25.80 12.58
CA GLU A 341 17.53 26.86 11.94
C GLU A 341 17.77 26.52 10.48
N ASP A 342 17.85 27.55 9.63
CA ASP A 342 18.07 27.38 8.19
C ASP A 342 19.24 26.41 7.91
N GLU A 343 19.05 25.49 6.96
CA GLU A 343 20.02 24.47 6.54
C GLU A 343 20.37 23.41 7.60
N TYR A 344 19.52 23.21 8.62
CA TYR A 344 19.64 22.03 9.48
C TYR A 344 19.40 20.76 8.66
N VAL A 345 20.31 19.80 8.79
CA VAL A 345 20.19 18.44 8.27
C VAL A 345 20.59 17.52 9.41
N GLY A 346 19.61 16.85 10.00
CA GLY A 346 19.79 15.93 11.12
C GLY A 346 18.47 15.27 11.51
N ASP A 347 18.55 14.32 12.42
CA ASP A 347 17.40 13.57 12.91
C ASP A 347 16.54 14.45 13.85
N ASP A 348 15.30 14.00 14.08
CA ASP A 348 14.42 14.63 15.05
C ASP A 348 14.95 14.42 16.48
N PRO A 349 15.00 15.46 17.33
CA PRO A 349 15.50 15.32 18.70
C PRO A 349 14.68 14.35 19.56
N ASP A 350 15.37 13.52 20.34
CA ASP A 350 14.75 12.73 21.40
C ASP A 350 14.02 13.62 22.41
N LEU A 351 12.75 13.32 22.66
CA LEU A 351 11.92 14.09 23.57
C LEU A 351 12.22 13.76 25.03
N VAL A 352 12.27 14.80 25.86
CA VAL A 352 12.31 14.66 27.32
C VAL A 352 10.89 14.74 27.87
N GLU A 353 10.49 13.72 28.64
CA GLU A 353 9.14 13.56 29.20
C GLU A 353 8.04 13.72 28.14
N ASP A 354 8.29 13.25 26.92
CA ASP A 354 7.36 13.33 25.80
C ASP A 354 6.83 14.76 25.56
N LEU A 355 7.63 15.79 25.87
CA LEU A 355 7.23 17.20 25.72
C LEU A 355 8.19 18.01 24.86
N VAL A 356 9.49 18.00 25.15
CA VAL A 356 10.45 18.79 24.39
C VAL A 356 11.80 18.10 24.27
N GLY A 357 12.32 18.06 23.05
CA GLY A 357 13.63 17.56 22.70
C GLY A 357 14.43 18.64 21.99
N SER A 358 15.76 18.59 22.09
CA SER A 358 16.63 19.56 21.42
C SER A 358 17.94 18.96 20.98
N GLU A 359 18.35 19.29 19.77
CA GLU A 359 19.69 19.07 19.24
C GLU A 359 20.31 20.39 18.79
N ARG A 360 21.51 20.35 18.20
CA ARG A 360 22.19 21.53 17.69
C ARG A 360 21.44 22.07 16.47
N GLY A 361 20.73 23.19 16.62
CA GLY A 361 19.97 23.82 15.54
C GLY A 361 18.59 23.22 15.29
N ALA A 362 18.16 22.24 16.10
CA ALA A 362 16.85 21.61 16.03
C ALA A 362 16.18 21.51 17.41
N LEU A 363 14.87 21.64 17.40
CA LEU A 363 14.00 21.59 18.58
C LEU A 363 12.73 20.87 18.15
N ALA A 364 12.24 19.97 18.99
CA ALA A 364 10.95 19.32 18.79
C ALA A 364 10.10 19.54 20.04
N ILE A 365 8.84 19.94 19.86
CA ILE A 365 7.89 20.12 20.96
C ILE A 365 6.65 19.29 20.66
N TRP A 366 6.34 18.35 21.52
CA TRP A 366 5.17 17.49 21.36
C TRP A 366 3.95 18.13 22.04
N ALA A 367 2.87 18.37 21.30
CA ALA A 367 1.68 19.04 21.82
C ALA A 367 0.63 18.04 22.39
N ALA A 368 0.20 17.04 21.61
CA ALA A 368 -0.76 15.97 21.99
C ALA A 368 -0.63 14.72 21.07
N ASP A 369 -1.59 13.76 20.98
CA ASP A 369 -1.45 12.51 20.17
C ASP A 369 -2.56 12.22 19.11
N GLU A 370 -3.53 13.11 18.84
CA GLU A 370 -4.63 12.91 17.83
C GLU A 370 -4.49 13.56 16.39
N ILE A 371 -5.33 14.49 15.92
CA ILE A 371 -4.91 15.56 14.96
C ILE A 371 -5.47 16.88 15.49
N GLY A 372 -4.73 17.99 15.44
CA GLY A 372 -5.28 19.25 15.97
C GLY A 372 -4.38 20.48 15.94
N HIS A 373 -4.72 21.43 16.81
CA HIS A 373 -4.05 22.73 16.93
C HIS A 373 -3.72 23.05 18.38
N ALA A 374 -2.60 23.75 18.59
CA ALA A 374 -2.20 24.29 19.88
C ALA A 374 -2.22 25.82 19.88
N CYS A 375 -2.64 26.41 20.99
CA CYS A 375 -2.51 27.84 21.23
C CYS A 375 -1.13 28.14 21.81
N VAL A 376 -0.24 28.68 21.00
CA VAL A 376 1.17 28.83 21.32
C VAL A 376 1.48 30.28 21.66
N THR A 377 2.07 30.48 22.83
CA THR A 377 2.71 31.74 23.23
C THR A 377 4.21 31.53 23.30
N VAL A 378 4.96 32.31 22.55
CA VAL A 378 6.43 32.25 22.55
C VAL A 378 7.02 33.54 23.07
N GLU A 379 7.94 33.42 24.01
CA GLU A 379 8.57 34.54 24.71
C GLU A 379 10.09 34.40 24.70
N SER A 380 10.77 35.42 24.18
CA SER A 380 12.23 35.48 24.17
C SER A 380 12.74 36.46 25.21
N TYR A 381 13.74 36.07 26.00
CA TYR A 381 14.31 36.87 27.07
C TYR A 381 15.82 37.07 26.90
N ARG A 382 16.36 38.14 27.51
CA ARG A 382 17.81 38.39 27.63
C ARG A 382 18.43 37.78 28.89
N ARG A 383 17.61 37.28 29.81
CA ARG A 383 18.00 36.65 31.06
C ARG A 383 16.98 35.59 31.44
N ARG A 384 17.35 34.68 32.34
CA ARG A 384 16.45 33.62 32.83
C ARG A 384 15.17 34.22 33.44
N PRO A 385 13.97 33.88 32.93
CA PRO A 385 12.72 34.27 33.55
C PRO A 385 12.47 33.44 34.83
N PRO A 386 11.71 33.98 35.81
CA PRO A 386 11.29 33.22 36.98
C PRO A 386 10.56 31.91 36.59
N LEU A 387 10.62 30.91 37.46
CA LEU A 387 9.89 29.65 37.24
C LEU A 387 8.38 29.84 37.49
N GLU A 388 7.55 29.27 36.63
CA GLU A 388 6.09 29.36 36.66
C GLU A 388 5.46 27.98 36.48
N THR A 389 5.26 27.22 37.56
CA THR A 389 4.62 25.88 37.48
C THR A 389 3.12 25.91 37.75
N LYS A 390 2.64 26.91 38.48
CA LYS A 390 1.23 26.98 38.89
C LYS A 390 0.30 27.12 37.68
N GLY A 391 -0.61 26.16 37.52
CA GLY A 391 -1.63 26.18 36.45
C GLY A 391 -1.17 25.57 35.13
N TRP A 392 0.00 24.93 35.11
CA TRP A 392 0.52 24.13 34.00
C TRP A 392 0.52 22.65 34.41
N ASP A 393 0.22 21.76 33.47
CA ASP A 393 0.20 20.31 33.72
C ASP A 393 1.62 19.74 33.67
N GLU A 394 2.45 20.27 32.76
CA GLU A 394 3.81 19.83 32.51
C GLU A 394 4.71 21.04 32.26
N VAL A 395 5.91 21.05 32.82
CA VAL A 395 6.92 22.06 32.58
C VAL A 395 8.29 21.41 32.43
N VAL A 396 8.87 21.50 31.23
CA VAL A 396 10.17 20.89 30.91
C VAL A 396 11.09 21.97 30.32
N GLU A 397 12.36 21.95 30.74
CA GLU A 397 13.39 22.88 30.27
C GLU A 397 14.60 22.10 29.73
N VAL A 398 14.94 22.34 28.46
CA VAL A 398 16.07 21.72 27.77
C VAL A 398 17.13 22.75 27.38
N GLY A 399 18.36 22.30 27.15
CA GLY A 399 19.44 23.13 26.62
C GLY A 399 19.44 23.09 25.10
N TYR A 400 19.35 24.24 24.45
CA TYR A 400 19.32 24.38 23.00
C TYR A 400 20.56 25.12 22.52
N ASP A 401 21.34 24.51 21.63
CA ASP A 401 22.49 25.15 21.00
C ASP A 401 22.07 25.73 19.66
N SER A 402 22.12 27.07 19.52
CA SER A 402 21.72 27.84 18.35
C SER A 402 22.94 28.28 17.53
N PRO A 403 23.32 27.61 16.44
CA PRO A 403 24.53 27.93 15.70
C PRO A 403 24.46 29.27 14.96
N ARG A 404 23.27 29.65 14.47
CA ARG A 404 23.04 30.82 13.62
C ARG A 404 22.22 31.91 14.31
N GLY A 405 21.55 31.59 15.42
CA GLY A 405 20.71 32.58 16.09
C GLY A 405 19.41 32.86 15.33
N THR A 406 18.92 31.89 14.56
CA THR A 406 17.74 32.05 13.68
C THR A 406 16.59 31.11 14.01
N LEU A 407 16.60 30.44 15.18
CA LEU A 407 15.55 29.49 15.58
C LEU A 407 14.15 30.04 15.26
N ALA A 408 13.42 29.25 14.47
CA ALA A 408 12.04 29.47 14.10
C ALA A 408 11.24 28.21 14.43
N LEU A 409 10.05 28.39 14.99
CA LEU A 409 9.06 27.32 15.09
C LEU A 409 8.15 27.39 13.87
N SER A 410 7.84 26.26 13.25
CA SER A 410 6.94 26.19 12.10
C SER A 410 5.93 25.07 12.29
N ASP A 411 4.74 25.27 11.73
CA ASP A 411 3.70 24.24 11.66
C ASP A 411 3.55 23.72 10.22
N SER A 412 2.73 22.69 10.00
CA SER A 412 2.56 22.10 8.67
C SER A 412 1.76 22.98 7.70
N GLN A 413 1.05 23.97 8.23
CA GLN A 413 0.24 24.93 7.46
C GLN A 413 1.04 26.18 7.07
N GLY A 414 2.34 26.21 7.35
CA GLY A 414 3.24 27.31 7.00
C GLY A 414 3.23 28.48 7.99
N THR A 415 2.53 28.38 9.12
CA THR A 415 2.65 29.36 10.20
C THR A 415 4.04 29.26 10.82
N SER A 416 4.77 30.37 10.87
CA SER A 416 6.11 30.41 11.46
C SER A 416 6.30 31.52 12.48
N VAL A 417 6.92 31.18 13.61
CA VAL A 417 7.32 32.10 14.67
C VAL A 417 8.84 32.19 14.70
N THR A 418 9.35 33.21 14.04
CA THR A 418 10.80 33.46 13.87
C THR A 418 11.40 34.35 14.95
N GLY A 419 12.74 34.32 15.05
CA GLY A 419 13.52 35.26 15.82
C GLY A 419 13.50 34.98 17.32
N LEU A 420 13.54 33.71 17.69
CA LEU A 420 13.36 33.27 19.08
C LEU A 420 14.63 33.41 19.93
N THR A 421 15.79 33.45 19.30
CA THR A 421 17.12 33.55 19.91
C THR A 421 17.58 35.02 19.97
N ALA A 422 17.03 35.76 20.94
CA ALA A 422 17.17 37.21 21.03
C ALA A 422 18.60 37.75 21.25
N ALA A 423 19.58 36.89 21.52
CA ALA A 423 21.00 37.27 21.68
C ALA A 423 21.88 36.83 20.50
N GLY A 424 21.30 36.31 19.42
CA GLY A 424 22.04 35.77 18.27
C GLY A 424 22.54 34.33 18.50
N PRO A 425 23.58 33.89 17.78
CA PRO A 425 24.19 32.58 17.99
C PRO A 425 24.62 32.33 19.43
N GLY A 426 24.42 31.10 19.93
CA GLY A 426 24.90 30.70 21.26
C GLY A 426 24.06 29.61 21.92
N SER A 427 24.34 29.36 23.21
CA SER A 427 23.58 28.40 24.01
C SER A 427 22.41 29.08 24.71
N TYR A 428 21.25 28.43 24.59
CA TYR A 428 19.98 28.84 25.13
C TYR A 428 19.39 27.74 26.02
N ARG A 429 18.38 28.12 26.78
CA ARG A 429 17.44 27.23 27.43
C ARG A 429 16.08 27.48 26.83
N VAL A 430 15.38 26.39 26.53
CA VAL A 430 13.99 26.41 26.08
C VAL A 430 13.17 25.77 27.17
N ARG A 431 12.28 26.55 27.79
CA ARG A 431 11.32 26.04 28.77
C ARG A 431 9.93 26.00 28.13
N VAL A 432 9.37 24.81 28.05
CA VAL A 432 8.02 24.57 27.53
C VAL A 432 7.10 24.30 28.70
N HIS A 433 6.01 25.05 28.79
CA HIS A 433 4.91 24.77 29.69
C HIS A 433 3.73 24.31 28.83
N LEU A 434 3.08 23.24 29.27
CA LEU A 434 1.98 22.63 28.57
C LEU A 434 0.82 22.45 29.54
N ARG A 435 -0.40 22.68 29.03
CA ARG A 435 -1.63 22.25 29.69
C ARG A 435 -2.68 21.79 28.70
N GLY A 436 -3.60 20.97 29.18
CA GLY A 436 -4.78 20.52 28.45
C GLY A 436 -4.56 19.33 27.51
N ARG A 437 -3.34 18.80 27.40
CA ARG A 437 -3.04 17.55 26.66
C ARG A 437 -3.91 16.38 27.14
N LYS A 438 -4.03 16.19 28.46
CA LYS A 438 -4.85 15.13 29.05
C LYS A 438 -6.33 15.24 28.68
N LEU A 439 -6.84 16.46 28.48
CA LEU A 439 -8.24 16.66 28.11
C LEU A 439 -8.49 16.12 26.70
N VAL A 440 -7.56 16.33 25.77
CA VAL A 440 -7.68 15.82 24.39
C VAL A 440 -7.84 14.30 24.38
N TYR A 441 -7.10 13.56 25.21
CA TYR A 441 -7.23 12.10 25.26
C TYR A 441 -8.50 11.58 25.94
N GLN A 442 -9.19 12.42 26.72
CA GLN A 442 -10.33 12.00 27.53
C GLN A 442 -11.66 12.17 26.81
N VAL A 443 -11.72 13.00 25.77
CA VAL A 443 -12.97 13.30 25.07
C VAL A 443 -12.78 13.26 23.55
N PRO A 444 -13.70 12.67 22.77
CA PRO A 444 -13.60 12.62 21.31
C PRO A 444 -13.57 13.99 20.61
N TYR A 445 -14.08 15.03 21.27
CA TYR A 445 -14.18 16.39 20.75
C TYR A 445 -13.78 17.38 21.84
N ALA A 446 -12.47 17.53 22.06
CA ALA A 446 -11.98 18.50 23.02
C ALA A 446 -12.37 19.93 22.60
N PRO A 447 -12.65 20.84 23.57
CA PRO A 447 -12.91 22.23 23.26
C PRO A 447 -11.78 22.87 22.45
N ASP A 448 -12.12 23.77 21.54
CA ASP A 448 -11.10 24.47 20.76
C ASP A 448 -10.13 25.25 21.64
N GLY A 449 -8.84 25.05 21.38
CA GLY A 449 -7.77 25.66 22.18
C GLY A 449 -7.52 24.94 23.51
N ALA A 450 -8.01 23.71 23.68
CA ALA A 450 -7.72 22.88 24.85
C ALA A 450 -6.21 22.78 25.15
N VAL A 451 -5.38 22.63 24.11
CA VAL A 451 -3.93 22.56 24.26
C VAL A 451 -3.32 23.95 24.21
N GLU A 452 -2.67 24.34 25.31
CA GLU A 452 -1.96 25.60 25.41
C GLU A 452 -0.48 25.36 25.69
N LEU A 453 0.37 26.09 24.97
CA LEU A 453 1.82 26.04 25.10
C LEU A 453 2.37 27.43 25.43
N LEU A 454 3.23 27.49 26.44
CA LEU A 454 4.08 28.64 26.72
C LEU A 454 5.55 28.26 26.58
N ILE A 455 6.18 28.78 25.53
CA ILE A 455 7.54 28.49 25.15
C ILE A 455 8.41 29.69 25.50
N MET A 456 9.31 29.54 26.46
CA MET A 456 10.24 30.58 26.86
C MET A 456 11.65 30.25 26.38
N VAL A 457 12.27 31.16 25.63
CA VAL A 457 13.64 31.02 25.12
C VAL A 457 14.53 32.08 25.77
N PHE A 458 15.62 31.66 26.42
CA PHE A 458 16.53 32.57 27.11
C PHE A 458 17.98 32.06 27.14
N PRO A 459 19.00 32.94 27.21
CA PRO A 459 20.40 32.51 27.26
C PRO A 459 20.71 31.59 28.45
N GLY A 460 21.47 30.51 28.21
CA GLY A 460 21.94 29.61 29.27
C GLY A 460 22.85 28.50 28.73
N LYS A 461 23.88 28.14 29.50
CA LYS A 461 24.90 27.15 29.09
C LYS A 461 24.62 25.73 29.58
N GLU A 462 23.60 25.55 30.42
CA GLU A 462 23.27 24.25 30.99
C GLU A 462 22.64 23.36 29.93
N LYS A 463 23.21 22.16 29.72
CA LYS A 463 22.70 21.19 28.75
C LYS A 463 21.74 20.18 29.36
N LYS A 464 21.85 19.91 30.66
CA LYS A 464 21.04 18.90 31.34
C LYS A 464 19.56 19.33 31.31
N PRO A 465 18.62 18.43 30.94
CA PRO A 465 17.21 18.74 31.03
C PRO A 465 16.77 18.90 32.49
N ALA A 466 15.75 19.72 32.71
CA ALA A 466 15.11 19.90 34.00
C ALA A 466 13.59 19.74 33.84
N VAL A 467 13.00 18.90 34.69
CA VAL A 467 11.55 18.63 34.72
C VAL A 467 11.00 19.22 36.02
N TYR A 468 9.92 19.98 35.91
CA TYR A 468 9.26 20.62 37.06
C TYR A 468 7.83 20.09 37.18
N ARG A 469 7.44 19.74 38.41
CA ARG A 469 6.11 19.25 38.76
C ARG A 469 5.40 20.21 39.71
#